data_AF-A0A8S9RRF6-F1
#
_entry.id   AF-A0A8S9RRF6-F1
#
_cell.length_a   1.000
_cell.length_b   1.000
_cell.length_c   1.000
_cell.angle_alpha   90.00
_cell.angle_beta   90.00
_cell.angle_gamma   90.00
#
_symmetry.space_group_name_H-M   'P 1'
#
loop_
_entity.id
_entity.type
_entity.pdbx_description
1 polymer ?
#
loop_
_entity_poly.entity_id
_entity_poly.type
_entity_poly.pdbx_seq_one_letter_code
_entity_poly.pdbx_strand_id
1 'polypeptide(L)'
;MQACSSLGYRNVIFEGDNLSILKYIKGKAYSSRCQHLVNSVIAWKSRFLSTSYVHVHRQHNGCADLLAKKSIISPTDWSLFQSVPGFLYNNICADNN
;
A
#
# COMPACT_ATOMS: atom_id res chain seq x y z
N MET A 1 2.27 4.45 -3.48
CA MET A 1 2.54 4.90 -4.87
C MET A 1 3.80 5.73 -4.99
N GLN A 2 3.96 6.80 -4.20
CA GLN A 2 5.14 7.66 -4.24
C GLN A 2 6.45 6.87 -4.17
N ALA A 3 6.61 5.98 -3.18
CA ALA A 3 7.80 5.13 -3.07
C ALA A 3 8.08 4.33 -4.35
N CYS A 4 7.06 3.67 -4.92
CA CYS A 4 7.22 2.90 -6.15
C CYS A 4 7.65 3.77 -7.34
N SER A 5 7.09 4.98 -7.45
CA SER A 5 7.44 5.94 -8.50
C SER A 5 8.88 6.46 -8.32
N SER A 6 9.31 6.73 -7.09
CA SER A 6 10.68 7.15 -6.78
C SER A 6 11.72 6.07 -7.07
N LEU A 7 11.34 4.79 -6.94
CA LEU A 7 12.17 3.64 -7.31
C LEU A 7 12.13 3.32 -8.82
N GLY A 8 11.39 4.09 -9.62
CA GLY A 8 11.34 3.93 -11.07
C GLY A 8 10.42 2.83 -11.59
N TYR A 9 9.62 2.18 -10.73
CA TYR A 9 8.66 1.17 -11.19
C TYR A 9 7.59 1.80 -12.09
N ARG A 10 7.27 1.13 -13.20
CA ARG A 10 6.31 1.61 -14.21
C ARG A 10 5.06 0.75 -14.34
N ASN A 11 5.15 -0.54 -14.03
CA ASN A 11 4.04 -1.48 -14.03
C ASN A 11 3.88 -2.00 -12.61
N VAL A 12 2.78 -1.65 -11.93
CA VAL A 12 2.62 -1.91 -10.49
C VAL A 12 1.26 -2.52 -10.18
N ILE A 13 1.27 -3.56 -9.35
CA ILE A 13 0.07 -4.14 -8.75
C ILE A 13 0.00 -3.63 -7.31
N PHE A 14 -1.09 -2.95 -6.97
CA PHE A 14 -1.35 -2.49 -5.60
C PHE A 14 -2.34 -3.43 -4.92
N GLU A 15 -1.91 -4.05 -3.84
CA GLU A 15 -2.72 -4.97 -3.04
C GLU A 15 -3.19 -4.29 -1.77
N GLY A 16 -4.39 -4.64 -1.31
CA GLY A 16 -4.91 -4.14 -0.04
C GLY A 16 -6.13 -4.90 0.46
N ASP A 17 -6.31 -4.88 1.77
CA ASP A 17 -7.39 -5.56 2.48
C ASP A 17 -8.64 -4.67 2.69
N ASN A 18 -8.57 -3.38 2.38
CA ASN A 18 -9.72 -2.47 2.49
C ASN A 18 -10.49 -2.36 1.16
N LEU A 19 -11.55 -3.17 1.03
CA LEU A 19 -12.39 -3.20 -0.17
C LEU A 19 -13.05 -1.84 -0.49
N SER A 20 -13.43 -1.05 0.51
CA SER A 20 -14.05 0.25 0.31
C SER A 20 -13.09 1.24 -0.35
N ILE A 21 -11.85 1.30 0.13
CA ILE A 21 -10.81 2.13 -0.49
C ILE A 21 -10.52 1.70 -1.92
N LEU A 22 -10.45 0.39 -2.18
CA LEU A 22 -10.27 -0.13 -3.54
C LEU A 22 -11.42 0.26 -4.47
N LYS A 23 -12.68 0.27 -3.97
CA LYS A 23 -13.83 0.76 -4.73
C LYS A 23 -13.71 2.25 -5.05
N TYR A 24 -13.25 3.07 -4.10
CA TYR A 24 -13.05 4.51 -4.32
C TYR A 24 -11.98 4.78 -5.39
N ILE A 25 -10.82 4.12 -5.30
CA ILE A 25 -9.72 4.29 -6.27
C ILE A 25 -10.15 3.82 -7.68
N LYS A 26 -10.98 2.78 -7.77
CA LYS A 26 -11.53 2.29 -9.04
C LYS A 26 -12.68 3.14 -9.59
N GLY A 27 -13.07 4.21 -8.90
CA GLY A 27 -14.21 5.06 -9.28
C GLY A 27 -15.57 4.38 -9.15
N LYS A 28 -15.66 3.27 -8.39
CA LYS A 28 -16.90 2.49 -8.18
C LYS A 28 -17.72 2.95 -6.98
N ALA A 29 -17.17 3.83 -6.16
CA ALA A 29 -17.85 4.42 -5.01
C ALA A 29 -17.20 5.77 -4.67
N TYR A 30 -17.81 6.52 -3.76
CA TYR A 30 -17.36 7.84 -3.32
C TYR A 30 -17.31 7.93 -1.79
N SER A 31 -16.39 8.72 -1.25
CA SER A 31 -16.32 9.02 0.19
C SER A 31 -15.96 10.48 0.40
N SER A 32 -16.89 11.27 0.94
CA SER A 32 -16.65 12.68 1.25
C SER A 32 -15.49 12.90 2.22
N ARG A 33 -15.31 12.00 3.19
CA ARG A 33 -14.25 12.09 4.22
C ARG A 33 -12.84 11.87 3.65
N CYS A 34 -12.69 10.94 2.71
CA CYS A 34 -11.39 10.49 2.21
C CYS A 34 -11.12 10.88 0.76
N GLN A 35 -12.00 11.66 0.11
CA GLN A 35 -11.88 11.98 -1.31
C GLN A 35 -10.56 12.66 -1.65
N HIS A 36 -10.05 13.55 -0.79
CA HIS A 36 -8.77 14.22 -0.99
C HIS A 36 -7.61 13.21 -1.06
N LEU A 37 -7.60 12.16 -0.22
CA LEU A 37 -6.61 11.08 -0.27
C LEU A 37 -6.76 10.25 -1.55
N VAL A 38 -7.99 9.93 -1.94
CA VAL A 38 -8.28 9.19 -3.17
C VAL A 38 -7.80 9.97 -4.40
N ASN A 39 -8.04 11.28 -4.44
CA ASN A 39 -7.57 12.16 -5.50
C ASN A 39 -6.04 12.19 -5.59
N SER A 40 -5.34 12.24 -4.44
CA SER A 40 -3.88 12.13 -4.40
C SER A 40 -3.41 10.81 -4.99
N VAL A 41 -4.03 9.68 -4.63
CA VAL A 41 -3.70 8.36 -5.19
C VAL A 41 -3.94 8.33 -6.72
N ILE A 42 -5.06 8.88 -7.18
CA ILE A 42 -5.37 8.97 -8.62
C ILE A 42 -4.36 9.84 -9.35
N ALA A 43 -3.93 10.97 -8.79
CA ALA A 43 -2.91 11.81 -9.38
C ALA A 43 -1.59 11.04 -9.59
N TRP A 44 -1.18 10.24 -8.61
CA TRP A 44 0.00 9.38 -8.73
C TRP A 44 -0.13 8.29 -9.80
N LYS A 45 -1.35 7.81 -10.09
CA LYS A 45 -1.60 6.80 -11.13
C LYS A 45 -1.01 7.21 -12.49
N SER A 46 -1.06 8.50 -12.83
CA SER A 46 -0.52 9.06 -14.08
C SER A 46 0.99 8.86 -14.28
N ARG A 47 1.74 8.53 -13.21
CA ARG A 47 3.19 8.31 -13.25
C ARG A 47 3.59 6.86 -13.61
N PHE A 48 2.61 5.98 -13.77
CA PHE A 48 2.81 4.58 -14.11
C PHE A 48 2.28 4.29 -15.52
N LEU A 49 2.94 3.38 -16.24
CA LEU A 49 2.45 2.87 -17.51
C LEU A 49 1.25 1.93 -17.31
N SER A 50 1.29 1.15 -16.24
CA SER A 50 0.20 0.25 -15.86
C SER A 50 0.06 0.17 -14.34
N THR A 51 -1.20 0.22 -13.88
CA THR A 51 -1.55 -0.02 -12.48
C THR A 51 -2.74 -0.97 -12.40
N SER A 52 -2.65 -2.00 -11.56
CA SER A 52 -3.82 -2.79 -11.15
C SER A 52 -4.01 -2.69 -9.64
N TYR A 53 -5.23 -2.96 -9.18
CA TYR A 53 -5.60 -2.88 -7.78
C TYR A 53 -6.33 -4.16 -7.39
N VAL A 54 -5.78 -4.91 -6.45
CA VAL A 54 -6.27 -6.23 -6.07
C VAL A 54 -6.67 -6.21 -4.60
N HIS A 55 -7.80 -6.84 -4.30
CA HIS A 55 -8.21 -7.07 -2.93
C HIS A 55 -7.58 -8.36 -2.43
N VAL A 56 -6.93 -8.30 -1.27
CA VAL A 56 -6.37 -9.47 -0.58
C VAL A 56 -7.02 -9.62 0.78
N HIS A 57 -7.07 -10.85 1.31
CA HIS A 57 -7.51 -11.07 2.68
C HIS A 57 -6.53 -10.42 3.65
N ARG A 58 -7.03 -9.95 4.80
CA ARG A 58 -6.19 -9.28 5.82
C ARG A 58 -5.00 -10.13 6.28
N GLN A 59 -5.17 -11.46 6.29
CA GLN A 59 -4.11 -12.41 6.64
C GLN A 59 -2.92 -12.35 5.68
N HIS A 60 -3.15 -12.06 4.39
CA HIS A 60 -2.11 -11.91 3.37
C HIS A 60 -1.58 -10.46 3.29
N ASN A 61 -2.18 -9.51 4.01
CA ASN A 61 -1.68 -8.13 4.12
C ASN A 61 -0.85 -7.92 5.41
N GLY A 62 -0.31 -8.99 5.99
CA GLY A 62 0.35 -8.99 7.30
C GLY A 62 1.56 -8.06 7.38
N CYS A 63 2.36 -8.00 6.31
CA CYS A 63 3.51 -7.09 6.22
C CYS A 63 3.09 -5.61 6.35
N ALA A 64 2.07 -5.20 5.61
CA ALA A 64 1.59 -3.82 5.64
C ALA A 64 0.90 -3.48 6.98
N ASP A 65 0.13 -4.41 7.55
CA ASP A 65 -0.51 -4.25 8.87
C ASP A 65 0.54 -4.10 9.98
N LEU A 66 1.61 -4.91 9.95
CA LEU A 66 2.70 -4.80 10.93
C LEU A 66 3.48 -3.48 10.79
N LEU A 67 3.75 -3.04 9.56
CA LEU A 67 4.39 -1.74 9.31
C LEU A 67 3.54 -0.58 9.82
N ALA A 68 2.22 -0.60 9.55
CA ALA A 68 1.30 0.43 10.02
C ALA A 68 1.19 0.47 11.56
N LYS A 69 1.17 -0.70 12.22
CA LYS A 69 1.20 -0.77 13.69
C LYS A 69 2.50 -0.21 14.26
N LYS A 70 3.64 -0.52 13.63
CA LYS A 70 4.94 0.00 14.05
C LYS A 70 5.08 1.51 13.85
N SER A 71 4.44 2.10 12.84
CA SER A 71 4.50 3.55 12.66
C SER A 71 3.78 4.33 13.75
N ILE A 72 2.77 3.75 14.42
CA ILE A 72 2.04 4.41 15.52
C ILE A 72 2.94 4.62 16.76
N ILE A 73 3.86 3.68 17.00
CA ILE A 73 4.78 3.68 18.15
C ILE A 73 6.19 4.18 17.78
N SER A 74 6.44 4.47 16.51
CA SER A 74 7.74 4.95 16.05
C SER A 74 7.98 6.39 16.51
N PRO A 75 9.14 6.71 17.10
CA PRO A 75 9.51 8.09 17.39
C PRO A 75 9.95 8.87 16.14
N THR A 76 10.17 8.19 15.01
CA THR A 76 10.56 8.80 13.74
C THR A 76 9.38 8.87 12.77
N ASP A 77 9.28 10.00 12.06
CA ASP A 77 8.22 10.25 11.06
C ASP A 77 8.35 9.34 9.83
N TRP A 78 9.58 8.98 9.45
CA TRP A 78 9.84 8.08 8.33
C TRP A 78 11.10 7.25 8.56
N SER A 79 11.11 6.07 7.97
CA SER A 79 12.25 5.15 7.97
C SER A 79 12.35 4.48 6.59
N LEU A 80 13.56 4.44 6.03
CA LEU A 80 13.85 3.74 4.79
C LEU A 80 14.77 2.55 5.09
N PHE A 81 14.38 1.37 4.61
CA PHE A 81 15.15 0.14 4.80
C PHE A 81 15.74 -0.30 3.46
N GLN A 82 17.07 -0.48 3.43
CA GLN A 82 17.79 -0.97 2.24
C GLN A 82 17.61 -2.48 2.02
N SER A 83 17.23 -3.20 3.07
CA SER A 83 16.90 -4.62 3.05
C SER A 83 15.63 -4.87 3.85
N VAL A 84 15.04 -6.06 3.71
CA VAL A 84 13.88 -6.47 4.50
C VAL A 84 14.21 -6.37 6.01
N PRO A 85 13.47 -5.56 6.78
CA PRO A 85 13.62 -5.50 8.23
C PRO A 85 13.38 -6.86 8.91
N GLY A 86 14.20 -7.18 9.91
CA GLY A 86 14.12 -8.47 10.62
C GLY A 86 12.74 -8.80 11.19
N PHE A 87 11.99 -7.79 11.63
CA PHE A 87 10.65 -7.97 12.18
C PHE A 87 9.58 -8.35 11.14
N LEU A 88 9.86 -8.22 9.83
CA LEU A 88 8.93 -8.64 8.78
C LEU A 88 9.12 -10.09 8.35
N TYR A 89 10.23 -10.75 8.70
CA TYR A 89 10.53 -12.11 8.20
C TYR A 89 9.40 -13.10 8.43
N ASN A 90 8.80 -13.12 9.63
CA ASN A 90 7.71 -14.06 9.92
C ASN A 90 6.48 -13.85 9.01
N ASN A 91 6.17 -12.60 8.64
CA ASN A 91 5.05 -12.32 7.74
C ASN A 91 5.38 -12.67 6.29
N ILE A 92 6.63 -12.46 5.86
CA ILE A 92 7.09 -12.81 4.51
C ILE A 92 7.15 -14.33 4.33
N CYS A 93 7.63 -15.06 5.34
CA CYS A 93 7.64 -16.52 5.29
C CYS A 93 6.22 -17.11 5.26
N ALA A 94 5.24 -16.44 5.88
CA ALA A 94 3.85 -16.88 5.87
C ALA A 94 3.13 -16.60 4.54
N ASP A 95 3.62 -15.66 3.73
CA ASP A 95 3.03 -15.27 2.43
C ASP A 95 3.43 -16.22 1.29
N ASN A 96 4.46 -17.05 1.51
CA ASN A 96 4.99 -18.02 0.53
C ASN A 96 4.41 -19.44 0.67
N ASN A 97 3.48 -19.67 1.60
CA ASN A 97 2.80 -20.95 1.84
C ASN A 97 1.33 -20.88 1.39
#